data_AF-A0A2C9ZU42-F1
#
_entry.id   AF-A0A2C9ZU42-F1
#
_cell.length_a   1.000
_cell.length_b   1.000
_cell.length_c   1.000
_cell.angle_alpha   90.00
_cell.angle_beta   90.00
_cell.angle_gamma   90.00
#
_symmetry.space_group_name_H-M   'P 1'
#
loop_
_entity.id
_entity.type
_entity.pdbx_description
1 polymer ?
#
loop_
_entity_poly.entity_id
_entity_poly.type
_entity_poly.pdbx_seq_one_letter_code
_entity_poly.pdbx_strand_id
1 'polypeptide(L)'
;MFYDGYPDKGRCAAGDGHAAAGYNFVLPHDVAATATTQAAWRYCGKCHGMFYDGYPDKGTCPSGGGHAAIGYNFVLPYIPATSNPVPPRLEPIQQTPWIDVVFSGSITNASFHVTGRGFLANRPATNQGVAIRVVDANAAIETRRAFTGSSSDGRIDGSIQGDLSGLTLNALGVATLTFSATDGRPNRADATGFLWSNTVRINFP
;
A
#
# COMPACT_ATOMS: atom_id res chain seq x y z
N MET A 1 8.07 11.93 19.09
CA MET A 1 9.00 12.74 19.90
C MET A 1 9.60 11.84 20.97
N PHE A 2 10.90 11.91 21.18
CA PHE A 2 11.63 11.13 22.18
C PHE A 2 12.61 12.05 22.92
N TYR A 3 13.14 11.59 24.04
CA TYR A 3 14.14 12.34 24.79
C TYR A 3 15.55 11.95 24.34
N ASP A 4 16.27 12.89 23.73
CA ASP A 4 17.62 12.67 23.15
C ASP A 4 18.77 12.82 24.18
N GLY A 5 18.46 12.88 25.48
CA GLY A 5 19.47 13.10 26.53
C GLY A 5 20.17 11.83 27.03
N TYR A 6 19.71 10.63 26.63
CA TYR A 6 20.33 9.35 26.98
C TYR A 6 21.12 8.77 25.80
N PRO A 7 22.22 8.01 26.03
CA PRO A 7 23.04 7.44 24.96
C PRO A 7 22.29 6.52 23.99
N ASP A 8 21.27 5.81 24.47
CA ASP A 8 20.44 4.87 23.72
C ASP A 8 19.23 5.54 23.03
N LYS A 9 18.91 6.79 23.38
CA LYS A 9 17.89 7.64 22.74
C LYS A 9 16.49 7.05 22.69
N GLY A 10 16.19 6.01 23.47
CA GLY A 10 14.91 5.31 23.44
C GLY A 10 14.78 4.26 22.36
N ARG A 11 13.93 3.26 22.63
CA ARG A 11 13.69 2.14 21.73
C ARG A 11 12.68 2.51 20.64
N CYS A 12 13.14 2.50 19.40
CA CYS A 12 12.30 2.61 18.22
C CYS A 12 11.52 1.31 17.99
N ALA A 13 10.32 1.43 17.41
CA ALA A 13 9.49 0.28 17.05
C ALA A 13 10.19 -0.69 16.07
N ALA A 14 11.18 -0.21 15.31
CA ALA A 14 11.98 -1.02 14.38
C ALA A 14 13.09 -1.85 15.06
N GLY A 15 13.38 -1.63 16.36
CA GLY A 15 14.31 -2.46 17.14
C GLY A 15 15.56 -1.74 17.66
N ASP A 16 15.96 -0.61 17.04
CA ASP A 16 17.14 0.19 17.39
C ASP A 16 16.82 1.45 18.21
N GLY A 17 17.84 2.26 18.52
CA GLY A 17 17.71 3.59 19.12
C GLY A 17 17.10 4.63 18.16
N HIS A 18 16.50 5.71 18.68
CA HIS A 18 16.04 6.80 17.84
C HIS A 18 17.19 7.67 17.30
N ALA A 19 17.14 8.01 16.01
CA ALA A 19 18.00 9.06 15.44
C ALA A 19 17.28 10.42 15.52
N ALA A 20 17.89 11.40 16.18
CA ALA A 20 17.32 12.74 16.31
C ALA A 20 17.37 13.48 14.98
N ALA A 21 16.25 14.05 14.57
CA ALA A 21 16.15 14.92 13.41
C ALA A 21 15.19 16.07 13.73
N GLY A 22 15.54 17.29 13.31
CA GLY A 22 14.72 18.48 13.51
C GLY A 22 15.14 19.33 14.71
N TYR A 23 14.16 19.79 15.49
CA TYR A 23 14.33 20.81 16.53
C TYR A 23 14.35 20.23 17.94
N ASN A 24 14.99 20.96 18.86
CA ASN A 24 14.86 20.74 20.29
C ASN A 24 13.63 21.48 20.81
N PHE A 25 12.82 20.78 21.61
CA PHE A 25 11.58 21.32 22.16
C PHE A 25 11.67 21.39 23.68
N VAL A 26 11.22 22.50 24.25
CA VAL A 26 10.90 22.60 25.68
C VAL A 26 9.40 22.38 25.81
N LEU A 27 9.01 21.39 26.62
CA LEU A 27 7.60 21.09 26.84
C LEU A 27 7.11 21.73 28.14
N PRO A 28 5.99 22.48 28.11
CA PRO A 28 5.37 22.97 29.31
C PRO A 28 5.02 21.83 30.27
N HIS A 29 5.31 22.03 31.55
CA HIS A 29 4.91 21.16 32.65
C HIS A 29 4.54 22.03 33.86
N ASP A 30 3.86 21.44 34.84
CA ASP A 30 3.40 22.12 36.07
C ASP A 30 2.54 23.37 35.80
N VAL A 31 1.83 23.36 34.67
CA VAL A 31 0.83 24.36 34.28
C VAL A 31 -0.53 23.70 34.12
N ALA A 32 -1.60 24.43 34.39
CA ALA A 32 -2.95 23.91 34.16
C ALA A 32 -3.25 23.77 32.67
N ALA A 33 -4.03 22.76 32.31
CA ALA A 33 -4.59 22.66 30.96
C ALA A 33 -5.55 23.83 30.69
N THR A 34 -5.59 24.29 29.44
CA THR A 34 -6.50 25.32 28.94
C THR A 34 -7.35 24.75 27.80
N ALA A 35 -8.27 25.54 27.24
CA ALA A 35 -9.11 25.11 26.12
C ALA A 35 -8.34 24.76 24.83
N THR A 36 -7.05 25.09 24.75
CA THR A 36 -6.17 24.81 23.60
C THR A 36 -4.93 24.02 24.02
N THR A 37 -4.93 23.43 25.21
CA THR A 37 -3.84 22.56 25.66
C THR A 37 -4.37 21.29 26.30
N GLN A 38 -3.60 20.22 26.21
CA GLN A 38 -3.96 18.92 26.74
C GLN A 38 -2.90 18.51 27.76
N ALA A 39 -3.31 18.31 29.01
CA ALA A 39 -2.47 17.70 30.06
C ALA A 39 -2.52 16.17 29.99
N ALA A 40 -1.90 15.49 30.96
CA ALA A 40 -1.80 14.04 31.07
C ALA A 40 -0.87 13.38 30.04
N TRP A 41 0.02 14.15 29.41
CA TRP A 41 1.10 13.57 28.62
C TRP A 41 2.25 13.19 29.54
N ARG A 42 2.69 11.93 29.45
CA ARG A 42 3.67 11.34 30.35
C ARG A 42 4.85 10.80 29.56
N TYR A 43 6.00 10.80 30.20
CA TYR A 43 7.20 10.19 29.67
C TYR A 43 7.35 8.75 30.18
N CYS A 44 7.57 7.80 29.27
CA CYS A 44 7.77 6.41 29.63
C CYS A 44 9.25 6.15 29.93
N GLY A 45 9.56 5.72 31.15
CA GLY A 45 10.93 5.41 31.57
C GLY A 45 11.55 4.19 30.88
N LYS A 46 10.74 3.32 30.27
CA LYS A 46 11.21 2.08 29.61
C LYS A 46 11.59 2.26 28.14
N CYS A 47 10.83 3.08 27.41
CA CYS A 47 11.02 3.26 25.97
C CYS A 47 11.44 4.69 25.60
N HIS A 48 11.50 5.59 26.57
CA HIS A 48 11.86 7.00 26.39
C HIS A 48 10.95 7.76 25.39
N GLY A 49 9.73 7.26 25.21
CA GLY A 49 8.68 7.85 24.41
C GLY A 49 7.63 8.57 25.26
N MET A 50 7.01 9.60 24.67
CA MET A 50 5.84 10.27 25.25
C MET A 50 4.58 9.43 24.99
N PHE A 51 3.69 9.34 25.96
CA PHE A 51 2.39 8.68 25.82
C PHE A 51 1.30 9.46 26.57
N TYR A 52 0.05 9.22 26.19
CA TYR A 52 -1.10 9.86 26.84
C TYR A 52 -1.65 8.99 27.96
N ASP A 53 -1.80 9.56 29.15
CA ASP A 53 -2.17 8.87 30.39
C ASP A 53 -3.57 9.28 30.91
N GLY A 54 -4.38 9.92 30.06
CA GLY A 54 -5.73 10.37 30.42
C GLY A 54 -6.82 9.29 30.30
N TYR A 55 -6.48 8.09 29.83
CA TYR A 55 -7.40 6.96 29.68
C TYR A 55 -6.91 5.70 30.42
N PRO A 56 -7.82 4.76 30.78
CA PRO A 56 -7.43 3.49 31.37
C PRO A 56 -6.51 2.65 30.47
N ASP A 57 -6.79 2.62 29.16
CA ASP A 57 -5.90 2.04 28.16
C ASP A 57 -4.93 3.11 27.64
N LYS A 58 -3.64 2.80 27.72
CA LYS A 58 -2.53 3.72 27.48
C LYS A 58 -1.65 3.25 26.32
N GLY A 59 -2.07 2.20 25.62
CA GLY A 59 -1.31 1.57 24.56
C GLY A 59 -0.17 0.67 25.05
N THR A 60 0.53 0.08 24.10
CA THR A 60 1.62 -0.89 24.34
C THR A 60 2.98 -0.21 24.24
N CYS A 61 3.83 -0.47 25.23
CA CYS A 61 5.21 0.00 25.24
C CYS A 61 6.07 -0.83 24.26
N PRO A 62 6.87 -0.18 23.39
CA PRO A 62 7.82 -0.90 22.52
C PRO A 62 8.89 -1.71 23.28
N SER A 63 9.14 -1.37 24.55
CA SER A 63 9.99 -2.15 25.45
C SER A 63 9.27 -3.32 26.10
N GLY A 64 7.99 -3.55 25.77
CA GLY A 64 7.14 -4.62 26.29
C GLY A 64 6.18 -4.17 27.41
N GLY A 65 4.99 -4.76 27.42
CA GLY A 65 3.93 -4.47 28.40
C GLY A 65 3.37 -3.05 28.29
N GLY A 66 2.82 -2.53 29.39
CA GLY A 66 2.28 -1.17 29.47
C GLY A 66 3.35 -0.09 29.71
N HIS A 67 3.04 1.14 29.31
CA HIS A 67 3.87 2.32 29.57
C HIS A 67 4.02 2.60 31.07
N ALA A 68 5.23 2.98 31.48
CA ALA A 68 5.57 3.31 32.86
C ALA A 68 5.89 4.81 32.98
N ALA A 69 4.92 5.59 33.47
CA ALA A 69 5.06 7.03 33.65
C ALA A 69 6.15 7.38 34.67
N ILE A 70 7.10 8.23 34.30
CA ILE A 70 8.06 8.83 35.22
C ILE A 70 8.16 10.34 34.96
N GLY A 71 8.66 11.09 35.96
CA GLY A 71 8.90 12.53 35.83
C GLY A 71 7.61 13.36 35.71
N TYR A 72 7.68 14.42 34.91
CA TYR A 72 6.65 15.46 34.81
C TYR A 72 5.42 15.06 34.01
N ASN A 73 4.29 15.71 34.32
CA ASN A 73 3.09 15.68 33.51
C ASN A 73 3.14 16.87 32.55
N PHE A 74 3.28 16.60 31.27
CA PHE A 74 3.43 17.61 30.24
C PHE A 74 2.08 18.09 29.74
N VAL A 75 2.06 19.35 29.34
CA VAL A 75 0.91 20.02 28.75
C VAL A 75 1.25 20.40 27.32
N LEU A 76 0.59 19.77 26.36
CA LEU A 76 0.85 19.99 24.94
C LEU A 76 -0.20 20.93 24.35
N PRO A 77 0.20 21.99 23.64
CA PRO A 77 -0.73 22.80 22.88
C PRO A 77 -1.29 21.99 21.71
N TYR A 78 -2.57 22.17 21.43
CA TYR A 78 -3.23 21.64 20.24
C TYR A 78 -4.09 22.70 19.58
N ILE A 79 -4.27 22.53 18.27
CA ILE A 79 -5.19 23.35 17.48
C ILE A 79 -6.54 22.61 17.48
N PRO A 80 -7.63 23.23 17.98
CA PRO A 80 -8.95 22.61 17.95
C PRO A 80 -9.31 22.17 16.54
N ALA A 81 -9.96 21.01 16.40
CA ALA A 81 -10.33 20.44 15.11
C ALA A 81 -11.17 21.40 14.24
N THR A 82 -11.89 22.35 14.86
CA THR A 82 -12.67 23.39 14.18
C THR A 82 -11.82 24.47 13.49
N SER A 83 -10.54 24.59 13.85
CA SER A 83 -9.59 25.59 13.31
C SER A 83 -8.51 25.00 12.43
N ASN A 84 -8.45 23.67 12.33
CA ASN A 84 -7.58 22.99 11.38
C ASN A 84 -8.45 22.55 10.20
N PRO A 85 -8.45 23.25 9.05
CA PRO A 85 -9.04 22.65 7.85
C PRO A 85 -8.27 21.36 7.65
N VAL A 86 -8.96 20.22 7.81
CA VAL A 86 -8.36 18.91 7.54
C VAL A 86 -7.73 19.05 6.16
N PRO A 87 -6.39 19.05 6.03
CA PRO A 87 -5.79 19.12 4.72
C PRO A 87 -6.44 17.98 3.95
N PRO A 88 -6.97 18.24 2.73
CA PRO A 88 -7.64 17.20 1.97
C PRO A 88 -6.70 16.01 2.03
N ARG A 89 -7.19 14.89 2.60
CA ARG A 89 -6.40 13.67 2.68
C ARG A 89 -5.81 13.54 1.31
N LEU A 90 -4.48 13.64 1.20
CA LEU A 90 -3.82 13.31 -0.05
C LEU A 90 -4.21 11.85 -0.22
N GLU A 91 -5.26 11.61 -1.01
CA GLU A 91 -5.64 10.26 -1.35
C GLU A 91 -4.35 9.66 -1.92
N PRO A 92 -3.90 8.50 -1.41
CA PRO A 92 -2.70 7.88 -1.94
C PRO A 92 -2.85 7.88 -3.45
N ILE A 93 -1.91 8.55 -4.14
CA ILE A 93 -1.99 8.80 -5.58
C ILE A 93 -2.41 7.46 -6.19
N GLN A 94 -3.62 7.39 -6.73
CA GLN A 94 -4.16 6.14 -7.22
C GLN A 94 -3.35 5.80 -8.47
N GLN A 95 -2.24 5.08 -8.29
CA GLN A 95 -1.40 4.66 -9.39
C GLN A 95 -2.24 3.76 -10.26
N THR A 96 -2.55 4.25 -11.46
CA THR A 96 -3.10 3.43 -12.53
C THR A 96 -2.14 2.27 -12.73
N PRO A 97 -2.56 1.02 -12.46
CA PRO A 97 -1.68 -0.10 -12.71
C PRO A 97 -1.35 -0.13 -14.21
N TRP A 98 -0.25 -0.75 -14.59
CA TRP A 98 0.05 -1.04 -15.99
C TRP A 98 0.66 -2.43 -16.11
N ILE A 99 0.53 -3.02 -17.30
CA ILE A 99 1.17 -4.29 -17.64
C ILE A 99 1.89 -4.18 -18.97
N ASP A 100 2.96 -4.95 -19.11
CA ASP A 100 3.63 -5.25 -20.37
C ASP A 100 3.58 -6.76 -20.60
N VAL A 101 3.44 -7.17 -21.87
CA VAL A 101 3.37 -8.58 -22.24
C VAL A 101 4.36 -8.86 -23.37
N VAL A 102 5.25 -9.82 -23.15
CA VAL A 102 6.24 -10.27 -24.13
C VAL A 102 5.89 -11.70 -24.54
N PHE A 103 5.66 -11.90 -25.84
CA PHE A 103 5.45 -13.22 -26.42
C PHE A 103 6.77 -13.93 -26.75
N SER A 104 6.79 -15.24 -26.57
CA SER A 104 7.86 -16.15 -26.97
C SER A 104 7.30 -17.53 -27.29
N GLY A 105 8.05 -18.35 -28.03
CA GLY A 105 7.66 -19.72 -28.36
C GLY A 105 6.99 -19.86 -29.72
N SER A 106 6.14 -20.88 -29.87
CA SER A 106 5.41 -21.23 -31.10
C SER A 106 3.90 -21.21 -30.88
N ILE A 107 3.11 -21.35 -31.95
CA ILE A 107 1.64 -21.37 -31.87
C ILE A 107 1.14 -22.44 -30.88
N THR A 108 1.74 -23.63 -30.88
CA THR A 108 1.34 -24.76 -30.01
C THR A 108 1.99 -24.75 -28.63
N ASN A 109 2.99 -23.88 -28.42
CA ASN A 109 3.71 -23.75 -27.16
C ASN A 109 4.05 -22.26 -26.92
N ALA A 110 3.01 -21.44 -26.85
CA ALA A 110 3.13 -20.00 -26.69
C ALA A 110 3.37 -19.67 -25.22
N SER A 111 4.32 -18.78 -24.96
CA SER A 111 4.66 -18.30 -23.63
C SER A 111 4.58 -16.78 -23.60
N PHE A 112 3.75 -16.26 -22.69
CA PHE A 112 3.55 -14.84 -22.46
C PHE A 112 4.16 -14.44 -21.13
N HIS A 113 5.27 -13.71 -21.15
CA HIS A 113 5.84 -13.11 -19.96
C HIS A 113 5.11 -11.79 -19.67
N VAL A 114 4.45 -11.72 -18.53
CA VAL A 114 3.64 -10.59 -18.10
C VAL A 114 4.33 -9.91 -16.93
N THR A 115 4.68 -8.64 -17.13
CA THR A 115 5.20 -7.78 -16.06
C THR A 115 4.24 -6.62 -15.83
N GLY A 116 4.32 -5.98 -14.68
CA GLY A 116 3.48 -4.82 -14.41
C GLY A 116 3.79 -4.14 -13.10
N ARG A 117 3.23 -2.94 -12.91
CA ARG A 117 3.40 -2.13 -11.70
C ARG A 117 2.13 -1.41 -11.31
N GLY A 118 2.12 -0.87 -10.10
CA GLY A 118 1.02 -0.06 -9.57
C GLY A 118 -0.14 -0.89 -9.03
N PHE A 119 0.04 -2.20 -8.81
CA PHE A 119 -0.95 -3.06 -8.15
C PHE A 119 -0.86 -2.93 -6.62
N LEU A 120 -1.92 -3.37 -5.92
CA LEU A 120 -1.85 -3.57 -4.46
C LEU A 120 -0.65 -4.43 -4.10
N ALA A 121 0.11 -4.05 -3.08
CA ALA A 121 1.27 -4.79 -2.62
C ALA A 121 0.89 -6.11 -1.91
N ASN A 122 1.82 -7.07 -1.91
CA ASN A 122 1.74 -8.34 -1.17
C ASN A 122 0.46 -9.16 -1.46
N ARG A 123 -0.03 -9.14 -2.69
CA ARG A 123 -1.20 -9.94 -3.08
C ARG A 123 -0.76 -11.40 -3.26
N PRO A 124 -1.57 -12.37 -2.81
CA PRO A 124 -1.25 -13.79 -2.95
C PRO A 124 -1.40 -14.25 -4.41
N ALA A 125 -0.66 -15.27 -4.83
CA ALA A 125 -0.83 -15.91 -6.15
C ALA A 125 -2.05 -16.86 -6.21
N THR A 126 -3.19 -16.39 -5.72
CA THR A 126 -4.46 -17.12 -5.67
C THR A 126 -5.57 -16.29 -6.32
N ASN A 127 -6.82 -16.75 -6.28
CA ASN A 127 -7.97 -15.96 -6.76
C ASN A 127 -8.18 -14.62 -6.01
N GLN A 128 -7.48 -14.41 -4.89
CA GLN A 128 -7.42 -13.15 -4.15
C GLN A 128 -6.25 -12.25 -4.63
N GLY A 129 -5.53 -12.64 -5.67
CA GLY A 129 -4.35 -11.99 -6.20
C GLY A 129 -4.63 -10.90 -7.24
N VAL A 130 -3.67 -10.73 -8.15
CA VAL A 130 -3.87 -10.00 -9.42
C VAL A 130 -4.39 -11.00 -10.45
N ALA A 131 -5.61 -10.77 -10.94
CA ALA A 131 -6.22 -11.57 -11.98
C ALA A 131 -5.78 -11.05 -13.35
N ILE A 132 -5.15 -11.90 -14.15
CA ILE A 132 -4.82 -11.63 -15.55
C ILE A 132 -5.84 -12.35 -16.43
N ARG A 133 -6.66 -11.60 -17.15
CA ARG A 133 -7.59 -12.12 -18.16
C ARG A 133 -6.92 -12.08 -19.54
N VAL A 134 -7.13 -13.15 -20.30
CA VAL A 134 -6.72 -13.27 -21.70
C VAL A 134 -7.97 -13.52 -22.54
N VAL A 135 -8.17 -12.68 -23.55
CA VAL A 135 -9.37 -12.65 -24.39
C VAL A 135 -8.97 -12.78 -25.85
N ASP A 136 -9.63 -13.68 -26.58
CA ASP A 136 -9.66 -13.64 -28.03
C ASP A 136 -10.49 -12.42 -28.45
N ALA A 137 -9.83 -11.41 -28.98
CA ALA A 137 -10.48 -10.14 -29.32
C ALA A 137 -11.41 -10.27 -30.54
N ASN A 138 -11.17 -11.23 -31.42
CA ASN A 138 -11.98 -11.46 -32.60
C ASN A 138 -13.28 -12.18 -32.24
N ALA A 139 -13.23 -13.11 -31.27
CA ALA A 139 -14.42 -13.79 -30.75
C ALA A 139 -15.11 -13.06 -29.60
N ALA A 140 -14.43 -12.10 -28.96
CA ALA A 140 -14.83 -11.50 -27.69
C ALA A 140 -15.04 -12.54 -26.55
N ILE A 141 -14.27 -13.62 -26.57
CA ILE A 141 -14.35 -14.72 -25.60
C ILE A 141 -13.10 -14.72 -24.72
N GLU A 142 -13.29 -14.83 -23.41
CA GLU A 142 -12.19 -15.09 -22.48
C GLU A 142 -11.68 -16.51 -22.70
N THR A 143 -10.47 -16.64 -23.23
CA THR A 143 -9.83 -17.92 -23.47
C THR A 143 -9.19 -18.47 -22.21
N ARG A 144 -8.70 -17.56 -21.35
CA ARG A 144 -7.99 -17.95 -20.13
C ARG A 144 -8.02 -16.87 -19.05
N ARG A 145 -7.94 -17.34 -17.81
CA ARG A 145 -7.60 -16.54 -16.64
C ARG A 145 -6.42 -17.12 -15.90
N ALA A 146 -5.47 -16.27 -15.54
CA ALA A 146 -4.37 -16.58 -14.64
C ALA A 146 -4.44 -15.69 -13.40
N PHE A 147 -3.82 -16.15 -12.32
CA PHE A 147 -3.66 -15.35 -11.10
C PHE A 147 -2.19 -15.28 -10.75
N THR A 148 -1.73 -14.10 -10.39
CA THR A 148 -0.36 -13.88 -9.92
C THR A 148 -0.35 -13.07 -8.63
N GLY A 149 0.69 -13.29 -7.83
CA GLY A 149 0.94 -12.48 -6.66
C GLY A 149 1.61 -11.16 -7.03
N SER A 150 1.63 -10.22 -6.08
CA SER A 150 2.40 -8.99 -6.22
C SER A 150 3.43 -8.86 -5.11
N SER A 151 4.57 -8.26 -5.45
CA SER A 151 5.63 -7.93 -4.51
C SER A 151 5.20 -6.84 -3.51
N SER A 152 6.08 -6.54 -2.54
CA SER A 152 5.87 -5.50 -1.53
C SER A 152 5.76 -4.08 -2.11
N ASP A 153 6.24 -3.87 -3.33
CA ASP A 153 6.12 -2.62 -4.08
C ASP A 153 5.08 -2.69 -5.22
N GLY A 154 4.23 -3.73 -5.23
CA GLY A 154 3.09 -3.81 -6.15
C GLY A 154 3.48 -4.16 -7.60
N ARG A 155 4.61 -4.85 -7.79
CA ARG A 155 5.02 -5.39 -9.09
C ARG A 155 4.49 -6.80 -9.27
N ILE A 156 4.16 -7.14 -10.50
CA ILE A 156 3.87 -8.52 -10.91
C ILE A 156 4.92 -8.95 -11.92
N ASP A 157 5.28 -10.23 -11.84
CA ASP A 157 6.17 -10.90 -12.78
C ASP A 157 5.70 -12.36 -12.86
N GLY A 158 5.34 -12.81 -14.04
CA GLY A 158 4.88 -14.18 -14.24
C GLY A 158 4.73 -14.55 -15.71
N SER A 159 4.58 -15.84 -15.96
CA SER A 159 4.46 -16.38 -17.31
C SER A 159 3.16 -17.14 -17.48
N ILE A 160 2.49 -16.93 -18.61
CA ILE A 160 1.27 -17.62 -19.00
C ILE A 160 1.58 -18.45 -20.25
N GLN A 161 1.50 -19.77 -20.13
CA GLN A 161 1.63 -20.67 -21.28
C GLN A 161 0.30 -20.78 -22.03
N GLY A 162 0.28 -21.16 -23.29
CA GLY A 162 -0.97 -21.40 -24.02
C GLY A 162 -0.78 -22.04 -25.38
N ASP A 163 -1.86 -22.61 -25.91
CA ASP A 163 -1.96 -23.01 -27.31
C ASP A 163 -2.85 -21.99 -28.04
N LEU A 164 -2.34 -21.47 -29.15
CA LEU A 164 -2.98 -20.45 -29.97
C LEU A 164 -3.73 -21.02 -31.18
N SER A 165 -3.67 -22.34 -31.39
CA SER A 165 -4.26 -23.02 -32.56
C SER A 165 -5.79 -22.86 -32.67
N GLY A 166 -6.47 -22.62 -31.55
CA GLY A 166 -7.92 -22.42 -31.48
C GLY A 166 -8.40 -20.98 -31.57
N LEU A 167 -7.52 -20.00 -31.83
CA LEU A 167 -7.93 -18.59 -31.90
C LEU A 167 -8.71 -18.27 -33.17
N THR A 168 -9.67 -17.37 -33.04
CA THR A 168 -10.48 -16.89 -34.16
C THR A 168 -9.65 -15.93 -35.00
N LEU A 169 -9.58 -16.21 -36.31
CA LEU A 169 -8.94 -15.31 -37.28
C LEU A 169 -9.95 -14.27 -37.77
N ASN A 170 -9.48 -13.04 -37.96
CA ASN A 170 -10.27 -12.03 -38.66
C ASN A 170 -10.25 -12.24 -40.19
N ALA A 171 -10.93 -11.39 -40.94
CA ALA A 171 -10.99 -11.47 -42.41
C ALA A 171 -9.62 -11.35 -43.12
N LEU A 172 -8.58 -10.90 -42.42
CA LEU A 172 -7.20 -10.79 -42.91
C LEU A 172 -6.33 -11.97 -42.47
N GLY A 173 -6.90 -12.99 -41.82
CA GLY A 173 -6.15 -14.14 -41.30
C GLY A 173 -5.43 -13.88 -39.97
N VAL A 174 -5.65 -12.74 -39.31
CA VAL A 174 -4.91 -12.33 -38.10
C VAL A 174 -5.68 -12.71 -36.84
N ALA A 175 -5.03 -13.43 -35.92
CA ALA A 175 -5.52 -13.66 -34.56
C ALA A 175 -5.12 -12.49 -33.64
N THR A 176 -6.01 -12.08 -32.72
CA THR A 176 -5.71 -11.01 -31.76
C THR A 176 -6.00 -11.46 -30.35
N LEU A 177 -4.99 -11.46 -29.48
CA LEU A 177 -5.16 -11.64 -28.05
C LEU A 177 -5.10 -10.31 -27.31
N THR A 178 -5.98 -10.19 -26.31
CA THR A 178 -6.03 -9.04 -25.42
C THR A 178 -5.78 -9.49 -23.99
N PHE A 179 -4.80 -8.89 -23.34
CA PHE A 179 -4.43 -9.12 -21.95
C PHE A 179 -4.92 -7.96 -21.09
N SER A 180 -5.53 -8.28 -19.97
CA SER A 180 -5.86 -7.29 -18.93
C SER A 180 -5.57 -7.82 -17.55
N ALA A 181 -5.16 -6.93 -16.64
CA ALA A 181 -4.85 -7.30 -15.26
C ALA A 181 -5.58 -6.39 -14.27
N THR A 182 -6.10 -6.99 -13.20
CA THR A 182 -6.80 -6.28 -12.14
C THR A 182 -6.50 -6.88 -10.77
N ASP A 183 -6.34 -6.04 -9.74
CA ASP A 183 -6.18 -6.45 -8.34
C ASP A 183 -7.48 -6.35 -7.53
N GLY A 184 -8.60 -6.04 -8.19
CA GLY A 184 -9.91 -5.87 -7.57
C GLY A 184 -10.22 -4.45 -7.11
N ARG A 185 -9.31 -3.48 -7.28
CA ARG A 185 -9.62 -2.07 -7.02
C ARG A 185 -10.54 -1.49 -8.09
N PRO A 186 -11.60 -0.75 -7.70
CA PRO A 186 -12.44 -0.04 -8.66
C PRO A 186 -11.65 1.09 -9.34
N ASN A 187 -11.91 1.29 -10.63
CA ASN A 187 -11.42 2.47 -11.32
C ASN A 187 -12.22 3.69 -10.84
N ARG A 188 -11.60 4.58 -10.06
CA ARG A 188 -12.29 5.78 -9.53
C ARG A 188 -12.64 6.80 -10.61
N ALA A 189 -11.95 6.77 -11.75
CA ALA A 189 -12.27 7.62 -12.89
C ALA A 189 -13.47 7.07 -13.70
N ASP A 190 -13.94 5.87 -13.38
CA ASP A 190 -15.03 5.20 -14.07
C ASP A 190 -16.16 4.85 -13.10
N ALA A 191 -17.21 5.67 -13.13
CA ALA A 191 -18.38 5.53 -12.25
C ALA A 191 -19.27 4.32 -12.57
N THR A 192 -18.94 3.54 -13.61
CA THR A 192 -19.74 2.37 -14.02
C THR A 192 -19.39 1.09 -13.27
N GLY A 193 -18.39 1.13 -12.38
CA GLY A 193 -17.98 -0.02 -11.56
C GLY A 193 -16.97 -0.94 -12.24
N PHE A 194 -16.40 -0.55 -13.39
CA PHE A 194 -15.28 -1.27 -13.97
C PHE A 194 -14.06 -1.25 -13.05
N LEU A 195 -13.40 -2.40 -12.96
CA LEU A 195 -12.11 -2.50 -12.28
C LEU A 195 -11.03 -1.87 -13.16
N TRP A 196 -9.91 -1.43 -12.55
CA TRP A 196 -8.75 -1.06 -13.34
C TRP A 196 -8.37 -2.22 -14.27
N SER A 197 -8.32 -1.93 -15.57
CA SER A 197 -8.04 -2.89 -16.63
C SER A 197 -7.10 -2.25 -17.65
N ASN A 198 -5.85 -2.68 -17.62
CA ASN A 198 -4.81 -2.19 -18.52
C ASN A 198 -4.77 -3.17 -19.69
N THR A 199 -5.04 -2.69 -20.90
CA THR A 199 -5.31 -3.56 -22.04
C THR A 199 -4.10 -3.59 -22.97
N VAL A 200 -3.40 -4.73 -23.04
CA VAL A 200 -2.32 -4.97 -24.01
C VAL A 200 -2.83 -5.90 -25.10
N ARG A 201 -2.63 -5.53 -26.36
CA ARG A 201 -3.02 -6.35 -27.52
C ARG A 201 -1.80 -6.92 -28.21
N ILE A 202 -1.87 -8.19 -28.58
CA ILE A 202 -0.86 -8.86 -29.39
C ILE A 202 -1.56 -9.50 -30.59
N ASN A 203 -1.07 -9.19 -31.78
CA ASN A 203 -1.57 -9.72 -33.04
C ASN A 203 -0.64 -10.83 -33.53
N PHE A 204 -1.21 -11.89 -34.07
CA PHE A 204 -0.48 -13.01 -34.66
C PHE A 204 -0.94 -13.19 -36.10
N PRO A 205 -0.01 -13.35 -37.05
CA PRO A 205 -0.34 -13.63 -38.45
C PRO A 205 -0.88 -15.05 -38.64
#